data_AF-A0A9W9HR98-F1
#
_entry.id   AF-A0A9W9HR98-F1
#
_cell.length_a   1.000
_cell.length_b   1.000
_cell.length_c   1.000
_cell.angle_alpha   90.00
_cell.angle_beta   90.00
_cell.angle_gamma   90.00
#
_symmetry.space_group_name_H-M   'P 1'
#
loop_
_entity.id
_entity.type
_entity.pdbx_description
1 polymer ?
#
loop_
_entity_poly.entity_id
_entity_poly.type
_entity_poly.pdbx_seq_one_letter_code
_entity_poly.pdbx_strand_id
1 'polypeptide(L)'
;MSESGFSSYGIDVTSSAHSLTVIETTFDMTLQIMHGCDEPTTVAMTTCEYPPSTSSKWPEERLRYYRIDAGVGSGFISEIKDCALDHGEGGLDSVDILSSFPPRVLENYLIWMETWSENWQENHDQTGDYWGSIFRTAEEEVAWNVTGYLLAWRIAMCPEAGVVEYSTRQSQYLLEPGAELSVTIQFLKEQLHVLEMGNGS
;
A
#
# COMPACT_ATOMS: atom_id res chain seq x y z
N MET A 1 28.39 -60.16 -34.28
CA MET A 1 29.09 -59.40 -35.34
C MET A 1 28.00 -58.76 -36.17
N SER A 2 27.73 -57.45 -36.21
CA SER A 2 28.38 -56.24 -35.71
C SER A 2 27.27 -55.17 -35.64
N GLU A 3 27.11 -54.47 -34.51
CA GLU A 3 27.45 -53.06 -34.29
C GLU A 3 26.63 -51.99 -35.05
N SER A 4 25.94 -51.19 -34.21
CA SER A 4 25.90 -49.71 -34.16
C SER A 4 25.17 -48.89 -35.22
N GLY A 5 24.41 -47.91 -34.71
CA GLY A 5 23.74 -46.85 -35.45
C GLY A 5 22.84 -45.99 -34.57
N PHE A 6 23.37 -45.47 -33.46
CA PHE A 6 22.77 -44.37 -32.71
C PHE A 6 22.75 -43.13 -33.60
N SER A 7 21.62 -42.41 -33.67
CA SER A 7 21.58 -41.02 -34.11
C SER A 7 20.57 -40.26 -33.27
N SER A 8 21.07 -39.64 -32.20
CA SER A 8 20.41 -38.53 -31.52
C SER A 8 20.80 -37.22 -32.21
N TYR A 9 19.81 -36.36 -32.44
CA TYR A 9 19.90 -34.89 -32.52
C TYR A 9 18.46 -34.41 -32.24
N GLY A 10 18.13 -33.86 -31.07
CA GLY A 10 18.32 -32.45 -30.68
C GLY A 10 17.17 -31.60 -31.28
N ILE A 11 16.42 -30.74 -30.60
CA ILE A 11 16.72 -29.83 -29.48
C ILE A 11 15.40 -29.48 -28.74
N ASP A 12 15.56 -29.17 -27.46
CA ASP A 12 14.63 -28.53 -26.51
C ASP A 12 13.68 -27.46 -27.07
N VAL A 13 12.48 -27.42 -26.49
CA VAL A 13 11.95 -26.16 -26.00
C VAL A 13 11.57 -26.37 -24.54
N THR A 14 12.49 -25.99 -23.67
CA THR A 14 12.23 -25.64 -22.28
C THR A 14 11.08 -24.63 -22.26
N SER A 15 9.89 -25.09 -21.91
CA SER A 15 8.84 -24.20 -21.41
C SER A 15 9.34 -23.64 -20.10
N SER A 16 9.97 -22.46 -20.09
CA SER A 16 10.11 -21.70 -18.84
C SER A 16 8.69 -21.34 -18.42
N ALA A 17 8.12 -22.14 -17.53
CA ALA A 17 6.80 -21.88 -17.00
C ALA A 17 6.90 -20.67 -16.08
N HIS A 18 6.65 -19.48 -16.62
CA HIS A 18 6.44 -18.29 -15.81
C HIS A 18 5.09 -18.45 -15.12
N SER A 19 5.07 -18.44 -13.78
CA SER A 19 3.82 -18.40 -13.03
C SER A 19 3.49 -16.95 -12.69
N LEU A 20 2.31 -16.48 -13.08
CA LEU A 20 1.77 -15.17 -12.72
C LEU A 20 0.71 -15.34 -11.62
N THR A 21 0.93 -14.69 -10.48
CA THR A 21 -0.08 -14.54 -9.43
C THR A 21 -0.62 -13.11 -9.50
N VAL A 22 -1.95 -12.98 -9.59
CA VAL A 22 -2.65 -11.70 -9.61
C VAL A 22 -3.49 -11.59 -8.34
N ILE A 23 -3.32 -10.49 -7.60
CA ILE A 23 -4.06 -10.21 -6.36
C ILE A 23 -4.75 -8.86 -6.54
N GLU A 24 -6.08 -8.88 -6.55
CA GLU A 24 -6.92 -7.68 -6.50
C GLU A 24 -7.01 -7.19 -5.04
N THR A 25 -6.90 -5.88 -4.84
CA THR A 25 -6.86 -5.28 -3.49
C THR A 25 -7.98 -4.26 -3.27
N THR A 26 -8.17 -3.88 -2.01
CA THR A 26 -9.24 -3.02 -1.51
C THR A 26 -9.18 -1.55 -2.00
N PHE A 27 -8.21 -1.13 -2.82
CA PHE A 27 -8.13 0.26 -3.32
C PHE A 27 -7.95 0.34 -4.84
N ASP A 28 -8.62 -0.56 -5.57
CA ASP A 28 -8.54 -0.65 -7.03
C ASP A 28 -7.08 -0.81 -7.52
N MET A 29 -6.29 -1.54 -6.72
CA MET A 29 -4.95 -1.94 -7.12
C MET A 29 -4.92 -3.44 -7.39
N THR A 30 -4.05 -3.81 -8.31
CA THR A 30 -3.75 -5.17 -8.68
C THR A 30 -2.26 -5.38 -8.47
N LEU A 31 -1.90 -6.34 -7.62
CA LEU A 31 -0.55 -6.80 -7.43
C LEU A 31 -0.30 -7.98 -8.36
N GLN A 32 0.73 -7.87 -9.19
CA GLN A 32 1.16 -8.91 -10.11
C GLN A 32 2.53 -9.42 -9.66
N ILE A 33 2.61 -10.70 -9.35
CA ILE A 33 3.85 -11.38 -8.99
C ILE A 33 4.17 -12.37 -10.10
N MET A 34 5.26 -12.13 -10.83
CA MET A 34 5.77 -13.09 -11.81
C MET A 34 6.96 -13.83 -11.22
N HIS A 35 6.87 -15.15 -11.19
CA HIS A 35 8.01 -16.00 -10.90
C HIS A 35 8.58 -16.53 -12.21
N GLY A 36 9.82 -16.15 -12.51
CA GLY A 36 10.64 -16.81 -13.51
C GLY A 36 11.35 -18.01 -12.91
N CYS A 37 11.50 -19.09 -13.67
CA CYS A 37 12.24 -20.27 -13.23
C CYS A 37 13.75 -19.97 -13.05
N ASP A 38 14.26 -18.96 -13.78
CA ASP A 38 15.68 -18.54 -13.78
C ASP A 38 15.84 -17.00 -13.67
N GLU A 39 14.75 -16.26 -13.43
CA GLU A 39 14.76 -14.79 -13.30
C GLU A 39 14.32 -14.36 -11.90
N PRO A 40 14.77 -13.19 -11.41
CA PRO A 40 14.29 -12.64 -10.15
C PRO A 40 12.77 -12.51 -10.18
N THR A 41 12.10 -12.86 -9.08
CA THR A 41 10.67 -12.58 -8.91
C THR A 41 10.42 -11.09 -9.14
N THR A 42 9.59 -10.76 -10.13
CA THR A 42 9.20 -9.37 -10.39
C THR A 42 7.84 -9.11 -9.77
N VAL A 43 7.72 -7.99 -9.07
CA VAL A 43 6.48 -7.52 -8.46
C VAL A 43 6.11 -6.20 -9.10
N ALA A 44 4.89 -6.12 -9.62
CA ALA A 44 4.33 -4.90 -10.19
C ALA A 44 2.99 -4.58 -9.54
N MET A 45 2.73 -3.30 -9.29
CA MET A 45 1.45 -2.82 -8.81
C MET A 45 0.82 -1.92 -9.86
N THR A 46 -0.42 -2.20 -10.22
CA THR A 46 -1.15 -1.49 -11.27
C THR A 46 -2.55 -1.11 -10.79
N THR A 47 -3.14 -0.08 -11.37
CA THR A 47 -4.55 0.29 -11.16
C THR A 47 -5.26 0.38 -12.50
N CYS A 48 -6.56 0.07 -12.54
CA CYS A 48 -7.36 0.05 -13.76
C CYS A 48 -7.76 1.46 -14.20
N GLU A 49 -7.90 2.38 -13.25
CA GLU A 49 -8.40 3.73 -13.48
C GLU A 49 -7.53 4.75 -12.75
N TYR A 50 -6.73 5.51 -13.49
CA TYR A 50 -6.07 6.69 -12.92
C TYR A 50 -7.11 7.79 -12.70
N PRO A 51 -6.99 8.59 -11.62
CA PRO A 51 -7.78 9.81 -11.55
C PRO A 51 -7.51 10.63 -12.82
N PRO A 52 -8.53 11.23 -13.45
CA PRO A 52 -8.30 12.12 -14.58
C PRO A 52 -7.29 13.17 -14.12
N SER A 53 -6.20 13.36 -14.87
CA SER A 53 -5.24 14.42 -14.59
C SER A 53 -6.04 15.72 -14.43
N THR A 54 -6.12 16.22 -13.20
CA THR A 54 -6.86 17.42 -12.87
C THR A 54 -6.06 18.59 -13.42
N SER A 55 -6.18 18.82 -14.73
CA SER A 55 -5.64 19.96 -15.49
C SER A 55 -6.30 21.30 -15.08
N SER A 56 -6.71 21.46 -13.82
CA SER A 56 -7.59 22.54 -13.40
C SER A 56 -7.10 23.15 -12.08
N LYS A 57 -6.42 24.31 -12.24
CA LYS A 57 -6.26 25.46 -11.33
C LYS A 57 -4.93 25.67 -10.60
N TRP A 58 -3.97 24.76 -10.63
CA TRP A 58 -2.70 24.96 -9.92
C TRP A 58 -1.53 25.04 -10.90
N PRO A 59 -0.56 25.96 -10.68
CA PRO A 59 0.58 26.09 -11.59
C PRO A 59 1.30 24.75 -11.72
N GLU A 60 1.56 24.33 -12.95
CA GLU A 60 2.03 23.01 -13.44
C GLU A 60 3.37 22.49 -12.84
N GLU A 61 3.86 23.05 -11.74
CA GLU A 61 5.22 22.78 -11.23
C GLU A 61 5.30 22.27 -9.78
N ARG A 62 4.19 22.13 -9.05
CA ARG A 62 4.24 21.67 -7.65
C ARG A 62 3.63 20.30 -7.46
N LEU A 63 4.51 19.30 -7.32
CA LEU A 63 4.17 18.00 -6.78
C LEU A 63 3.54 18.15 -5.39
N ARG A 64 2.53 17.33 -5.10
CA ARG A 64 1.83 17.32 -3.82
C ARG A 64 2.47 16.33 -2.86
N TYR A 65 2.52 16.70 -1.59
CA TYR A 65 2.98 15.85 -0.52
C TYR A 65 1.78 15.41 0.29
N TYR A 66 1.65 14.11 0.53
CA TYR A 66 0.56 13.56 1.33
C TYR A 66 1.12 12.86 2.55
N ARG A 67 0.40 12.93 3.66
CA ARG A 67 0.65 12.11 4.84
C ARG A 67 -0.57 11.28 5.14
N ILE A 68 -0.32 10.01 5.42
CA ILE A 68 -1.27 9.06 5.93
C ILE A 68 -0.81 8.55 7.30
N ASP A 69 -1.55 8.84 8.36
CA ASP A 69 -1.24 8.36 9.71
C ASP A 69 -2.24 7.30 10.13
N ALA A 70 -1.86 6.02 10.03
CA ALA A 70 -2.68 4.90 10.44
C ALA A 70 -2.59 4.60 11.94
N GLY A 71 -1.73 5.32 12.69
CA GLY A 71 -1.44 5.05 14.09
C GLY A 71 -2.17 5.94 15.10
N VAL A 72 -2.63 7.13 14.68
CA VAL A 72 -3.23 8.14 15.57
C VAL A 72 -4.52 8.72 14.97
N GLY A 73 -5.57 8.83 15.81
CA GLY A 73 -6.93 9.16 15.40
C GLY A 73 -7.17 10.59 14.87
N SER A 74 -8.25 10.67 14.06
CA SER A 74 -8.83 11.79 13.31
C SER A 74 -7.88 12.53 12.34
N GLY A 75 -8.18 12.44 11.03
CA GLY A 75 -7.40 13.08 9.98
C GLY A 75 -6.32 12.19 9.39
N PHE A 76 -6.68 10.93 9.07
CA PHE A 76 -5.76 9.91 8.59
C PHE A 76 -5.07 10.26 7.28
N ILE A 77 -5.59 11.20 6.49
CA ILE A 77 -4.97 11.67 5.24
C ILE A 77 -4.95 13.19 5.26
N SER A 78 -3.80 13.77 4.96
CA SER A 78 -3.62 15.21 4.84
C SER A 78 -2.65 15.56 3.71
N GLU A 79 -2.94 16.63 2.97
CA GLU A 79 -1.99 17.24 2.06
C GLU A 79 -1.04 18.17 2.85
N ILE A 80 0.27 17.94 2.74
CA ILE A 80 1.30 18.79 3.34
C ILE A 80 1.70 19.84 2.30
N LYS A 81 1.39 21.11 2.58
CA LYS A 81 1.94 22.24 1.80
C LYS A 81 3.36 22.54 2.27
N ASP A 82 4.22 22.81 1.30
CA ASP A 82 5.66 22.98 1.46
C ASP A 82 6.01 23.92 2.62
N CYS A 83 6.69 23.37 3.61
CA CYS A 83 7.37 24.03 4.72
C CYS A 83 6.50 24.72 5.81
N ALA A 84 6.77 24.29 7.05
CA ALA A 84 6.30 24.77 8.34
C ALA A 84 4.91 24.26 8.75
N LEU A 85 4.90 23.37 9.76
CA LEU A 85 4.19 23.49 11.05
C LEU A 85 2.88 24.27 11.13
N ASP A 86 2.15 24.40 10.03
CA ASP A 86 0.87 25.07 10.00
C ASP A 86 -0.18 23.98 10.17
N HIS A 87 -0.54 23.75 11.43
CA HIS A 87 -1.80 23.09 11.80
C HIS A 87 -3.02 23.96 11.41
N GLY A 88 -2.90 24.79 10.37
CA GLY A 88 -3.87 25.78 9.92
C GLY A 88 -4.71 25.24 8.79
N GLU A 89 -5.93 24.82 9.12
CA GLU A 89 -7.23 25.10 8.47
C GLU A 89 -7.35 25.29 6.94
N GLY A 90 -6.39 24.84 6.13
CA GLY A 90 -6.34 25.06 4.68
C GLY A 90 -5.72 23.91 3.87
N GLY A 91 -5.52 22.75 4.49
CA GLY A 91 -5.25 21.49 3.78
C GLY A 91 -6.54 20.91 3.19
N LEU A 92 -6.43 20.18 2.08
CA LEU A 92 -7.56 19.39 1.57
C LEU A 92 -7.93 18.32 2.60
N ASP A 93 -9.23 18.12 2.83
CA ASP A 93 -9.68 17.01 3.65
C ASP A 93 -9.55 15.69 2.88
N SER A 94 -9.69 14.55 3.57
CA SER A 94 -9.57 13.23 2.94
C SER A 94 -10.61 12.99 1.84
N VAL A 95 -11.79 13.62 1.92
CA VAL A 95 -12.83 13.49 0.90
C VAL A 95 -12.44 14.25 -0.35
N ASP A 96 -11.92 15.47 -0.20
CA ASP A 96 -11.41 16.29 -1.30
C ASP A 96 -10.25 15.59 -2.01
N ILE A 97 -9.30 15.04 -1.25
CA ILE A 97 -8.14 14.30 -1.80
C ILE A 97 -8.61 13.09 -2.62
N LEU A 98 -9.57 12.32 -2.09
CA LEU A 98 -10.01 11.09 -2.72
C LEU A 98 -11.14 11.28 -3.76
N SER A 99 -11.73 12.48 -3.86
CA SER A 99 -12.83 12.78 -4.79
C SER A 99 -12.44 12.66 -6.26
N SER A 100 -11.15 12.79 -6.59
CA SER A 100 -10.62 12.62 -7.95
C SER A 100 -10.43 11.15 -8.34
N PHE A 101 -10.41 10.24 -7.36
CA PHE A 101 -10.22 8.80 -7.57
C PHE A 101 -11.54 8.12 -7.94
N PRO A 102 -11.50 6.87 -8.48
CA PRO A 102 -12.70 6.07 -8.63
C PRO A 102 -13.51 6.02 -7.32
N PRO A 103 -14.85 6.12 -7.35
CA PRO A 103 -15.68 6.22 -6.15
C PRO A 103 -15.40 5.13 -5.09
N ARG A 104 -15.06 3.92 -5.55
CA ARG A 104 -14.69 2.79 -4.69
C ARG A 104 -13.50 3.08 -3.77
N VAL A 105 -12.56 3.91 -4.18
CA VAL A 105 -11.40 4.28 -3.34
C VAL A 105 -11.87 5.06 -2.12
N LEU A 106 -12.76 6.04 -2.31
CA LEU A 106 -13.35 6.79 -1.21
C LEU A 106 -14.24 5.90 -0.34
N GLU A 107 -15.08 5.05 -0.94
CA GLU A 107 -15.93 4.08 -0.20
C GLU A 107 -15.08 3.16 0.70
N ASN A 108 -14.01 2.58 0.17
CA ASN A 108 -13.13 1.68 0.92
C ASN A 108 -12.34 2.42 1.99
N TYR A 109 -11.99 3.69 1.76
CA TYR A 109 -11.37 4.54 2.79
C TYR A 109 -12.33 4.79 3.94
N LEU A 110 -13.61 5.09 3.66
CA LEU A 110 -14.63 5.29 4.69
C LEU A 110 -14.87 4.02 5.51
N ILE A 111 -14.90 2.84 4.88
CA ILE A 111 -15.01 1.55 5.58
C ILE A 111 -13.79 1.28 6.47
N TRP A 112 -12.59 1.55 5.96
CA TRP A 112 -11.35 1.45 6.75
C TRP A 112 -11.44 2.39 7.97
N MET A 113 -11.80 3.65 7.78
CA MET A 113 -12.00 4.62 8.86
C MET A 113 -13.04 4.18 9.91
N GLU A 114 -14.15 3.61 9.47
CA GLU A 114 -15.21 3.09 10.35
C GLU A 114 -14.70 1.95 11.22
N THR A 115 -13.96 1.00 10.62
CA THR A 115 -13.36 -0.15 11.34
C THR A 115 -12.45 0.30 12.49
N TRP A 116 -11.63 1.33 12.28
CA TRP A 116 -10.82 1.88 13.36
C TRP A 116 -11.64 2.55 14.45
N SER A 117 -12.69 3.28 14.05
CA SER A 117 -13.57 3.99 14.99
C SER A 117 -14.31 3.00 15.90
N GLU A 118 -14.80 1.90 15.33
CA GLU A 118 -15.42 0.80 16.07
C GLU A 118 -14.43 0.13 17.03
N ASN A 119 -13.25 -0.26 16.54
CA ASN A 119 -12.22 -0.90 17.36
C ASN A 119 -11.73 0.00 18.49
N TRP A 120 -11.55 1.29 18.20
CA TRP A 120 -11.19 2.30 19.19
C TRP A 120 -12.25 2.42 20.27
N GLN A 121 -13.52 2.53 19.88
CA GLN A 121 -14.64 2.63 20.82
C GLN A 121 -14.76 1.38 21.70
N GLU A 122 -14.69 0.18 21.09
CA GLU A 122 -14.77 -1.08 21.83
C GLU A 122 -13.62 -1.24 22.84
N ASN A 123 -12.38 -0.96 22.44
CA ASN A 123 -11.23 -1.12 23.34
C ASN A 123 -11.19 -0.04 24.41
N HIS A 124 -11.55 1.21 24.07
CA HIS A 124 -11.60 2.29 25.04
C HIS A 124 -12.68 2.04 26.10
N ASP A 125 -13.89 1.63 25.69
CA ASP A 125 -14.99 1.35 26.61
C ASP A 125 -14.70 0.14 27.53
N GLN A 126 -13.85 -0.79 27.08
CA GLN A 126 -13.48 -1.99 27.85
C GLN A 126 -12.26 -1.79 28.77
N THR A 127 -11.25 -1.02 28.35
CA THR A 127 -9.95 -0.96 29.05
C THR A 127 -9.64 0.38 29.71
N GLY A 128 -10.25 1.47 29.23
CA GLY A 128 -9.89 2.83 29.63
C GLY A 128 -8.45 3.25 29.25
N ASP A 129 -7.73 2.43 28.49
CA ASP A 129 -6.35 2.70 28.06
C ASP A 129 -6.35 3.38 26.69
N TYR A 130 -6.23 4.71 26.71
CA TYR A 130 -6.12 5.54 25.50
C TYR A 130 -4.86 5.26 24.66
N TRP A 131 -3.85 4.59 25.22
CA TRP A 131 -2.60 4.29 24.54
C TRP A 131 -2.44 2.80 24.21
N GLY A 132 -3.42 1.99 24.61
CA GLY A 132 -3.47 0.56 24.36
C GLY A 132 -3.56 0.23 22.87
N SER A 133 -3.35 -1.05 22.54
CA SER A 133 -3.56 -1.53 21.17
C SER A 133 -5.01 -1.31 20.75
N ILE A 134 -5.20 -0.81 19.53
CA ILE A 134 -6.53 -0.67 18.91
C ILE A 134 -7.01 -2.02 18.37
N PHE A 135 -6.08 -2.90 18.03
CA PHE A 135 -6.36 -4.22 17.48
C PHE A 135 -6.19 -5.28 18.56
N ARG A 136 -7.07 -6.28 18.54
CA ARG A 136 -7.05 -7.38 19.51
C ARG A 136 -6.02 -8.44 19.14
N THR A 137 -5.72 -8.55 17.86
CA THR A 137 -4.78 -9.54 17.31
C THR A 137 -3.76 -8.87 16.39
N ALA A 138 -2.62 -9.55 16.19
CA ALA A 138 -1.62 -9.09 15.24
C ALA A 138 -2.11 -9.19 13.79
N GLU A 139 -2.98 -10.14 13.49
CA GLU A 139 -3.61 -10.28 12.17
C GLU A 139 -4.50 -9.07 11.84
N GLU A 140 -5.28 -8.59 12.81
CA GLU A 140 -6.08 -7.37 12.66
C GLU A 140 -5.19 -6.13 12.47
N GLU A 141 -4.12 -5.98 13.26
CA GLU A 141 -3.17 -4.87 13.11
C GLU A 141 -2.48 -4.90 11.74
N VAL A 142 -2.06 -6.08 11.28
CA VAL A 142 -1.42 -6.23 9.97
C VAL A 142 -2.39 -5.98 8.83
N ALA A 143 -3.63 -6.49 8.92
CA ALA A 143 -4.66 -6.21 7.92
C ALA A 143 -4.97 -4.70 7.84
N TRP A 144 -5.01 -4.02 9.00
CA TRP A 144 -5.16 -2.56 9.08
C TRP A 144 -4.02 -1.83 8.39
N ASN A 145 -2.77 -2.16 8.75
CA ASN A 145 -1.58 -1.53 8.21
C ASN A 145 -1.44 -1.77 6.70
N VAL A 146 -1.69 -3.00 6.24
CA VAL A 146 -1.65 -3.35 4.82
C VAL A 146 -2.70 -2.55 4.04
N THR A 147 -3.91 -2.42 4.58
CA THR A 147 -4.98 -1.64 3.94
C THR A 147 -4.56 -0.17 3.81
N GLY A 148 -4.07 0.47 4.87
CA GLY A 148 -3.58 1.84 4.81
C GLY A 148 -2.39 2.02 3.86
N TYR A 149 -1.45 1.07 3.84
CA TYR A 149 -0.30 1.10 2.93
C TYR A 149 -0.72 1.00 1.46
N LEU A 150 -1.74 0.19 1.15
CA LEU A 150 -2.31 0.10 -0.19
C LEU A 150 -2.93 1.44 -0.62
N LEU A 151 -3.61 2.15 0.27
CA LEU A 151 -4.11 3.49 -0.01
C LEU A 151 -2.98 4.49 -0.28
N ALA A 152 -1.91 4.44 0.52
CA ALA A 152 -0.73 5.29 0.33
C ALA A 152 -0.11 5.07 -1.05
N TRP A 153 0.05 3.80 -1.44
CA TRP A 153 0.51 3.42 -2.78
C TRP A 153 -0.42 3.92 -3.88
N ARG A 154 -1.74 3.79 -3.68
CA ARG A 154 -2.72 4.24 -4.68
C ARG A 154 -2.61 5.74 -4.94
N ILE A 155 -2.34 6.55 -3.91
CA ILE A 155 -2.10 7.99 -4.02
C ILE A 155 -0.73 8.27 -4.65
N ALA A 156 0.31 7.53 -4.29
CA ALA A 156 1.66 7.70 -4.84
C ALA A 156 1.74 7.46 -6.35
N MET A 157 0.85 6.63 -6.91
CA MET A 157 0.74 6.41 -8.36
C MET A 157 0.09 7.58 -9.12
N CYS A 158 -0.43 8.60 -8.43
CA CYS A 158 -1.02 9.76 -9.09
C CYS A 158 0.09 10.64 -9.70
N PRO A 159 -0.08 11.13 -10.96
CA PRO A 159 0.92 11.99 -11.60
C PRO A 159 1.23 13.29 -10.83
N GLU A 160 0.30 13.75 -9.99
CA GLU A 160 0.46 14.95 -9.16
C GLU A 160 1.10 14.69 -7.79
N ALA A 161 1.27 13.42 -7.39
CA ALA A 161 1.88 13.05 -6.13
C ALA A 161 3.41 13.06 -6.24
N GLY A 162 4.07 13.83 -5.37
CA GLY A 162 5.53 13.82 -5.24
C GLY A 162 6.02 12.80 -4.24
N VAL A 163 5.47 12.87 -3.03
CA VAL A 163 5.80 11.96 -1.93
C VAL A 163 4.55 11.65 -1.15
N VAL A 164 4.36 10.38 -0.80
CA VAL A 164 3.35 9.96 0.17
C VAL A 164 4.05 9.38 1.40
N GLU A 165 3.90 10.06 2.52
CA GLU A 165 4.31 9.56 3.82
C GLU A 165 3.22 8.65 4.38
N TYR A 166 3.55 7.40 4.69
CA TYR A 166 2.67 6.48 5.39
C TYR A 166 3.27 6.12 6.74
N SER A 167 2.52 6.34 7.81
CA SER A 167 2.95 6.07 9.17
C SER A 167 2.03 5.03 9.80
N THR A 168 2.65 4.01 10.40
CA THR A 168 2.02 3.11 11.37
C THR A 168 2.36 3.62 12.77
N ARG A 169 1.90 2.93 13.82
CA ARG A 169 2.33 3.26 15.20
C ARG A 169 3.82 3.12 15.44
N GLN A 170 4.50 2.25 14.69
CA GLN A 170 5.88 1.83 14.97
C GLN A 170 6.90 2.39 13.96
N SER A 171 6.45 2.63 12.74
CA SER A 171 7.31 2.91 11.59
C SER A 171 6.68 3.93 10.66
N GLN A 172 7.55 4.63 9.93
CA GLN A 172 7.21 5.62 8.91
C GLN A 172 7.86 5.21 7.58
N TYR A 173 7.13 5.38 6.49
CA TYR A 173 7.52 4.98 5.14
C TYR A 173 7.28 6.15 4.19
N LEU A 174 8.23 6.40 3.29
CA LEU A 174 8.13 7.44 2.26
C LEU A 174 8.02 6.78 0.89
N LEU A 175 6.87 6.90 0.26
CA LEU A 175 6.62 6.43 -1.10
C LEU A 175 6.94 7.56 -2.08
N GLU A 176 8.07 7.42 -2.76
CA GLU A 176 8.56 8.34 -3.78
C GLU A 176 8.68 7.60 -5.12
N PRO A 177 8.46 8.28 -6.25
CA PRO A 177 8.66 7.71 -7.57
C PRO A 177 10.05 7.08 -7.72
N GLY A 178 10.09 5.78 -8.01
CA GLY A 178 11.32 4.99 -8.20
C GLY A 178 11.90 4.33 -6.94
N ALA A 179 11.36 4.58 -5.74
CA ALA A 179 11.79 3.96 -4.48
C ALA A 179 10.78 2.94 -3.92
N GLU A 180 9.64 2.75 -4.59
CA GLU A 180 8.45 2.15 -4.04
C GLU A 180 8.65 0.66 -3.70
N LEU A 181 9.41 -0.07 -4.53
CA LEU A 181 9.70 -1.49 -4.30
C LEU A 181 10.52 -1.71 -3.04
N SER A 182 11.58 -0.93 -2.82
CA SER A 182 12.41 -1.06 -1.61
C SER A 182 11.61 -0.79 -0.34
N VAL A 183 10.77 0.25 -0.37
CA VAL A 183 9.92 0.64 0.75
C VAL A 183 8.86 -0.42 1.02
N THR A 184 8.29 -1.02 -0.03
CA THR A 184 7.31 -2.12 0.09
C THR A 184 7.92 -3.36 0.71
N ILE A 185 9.13 -3.74 0.29
CA ILE A 185 9.83 -4.89 0.87
C ILE A 185 10.11 -4.64 2.36
N GLN A 186 10.52 -3.43 2.73
CA GLN A 186 10.73 -3.07 4.14
C GLN A 186 9.42 -3.16 4.92
N PHE A 187 8.36 -2.52 4.44
CA PHE A 187 7.03 -2.56 5.04
C PHE A 187 6.58 -4.00 5.29
N LEU A 188 6.65 -4.87 4.28
CA LEU A 188 6.21 -6.27 4.38
C LEU A 188 7.04 -7.08 5.39
N LYS A 189 8.35 -6.84 5.49
CA LYS A 189 9.20 -7.49 6.50
C LYS A 189 8.79 -7.08 7.92
N GLU A 190 8.44 -5.82 8.12
CA GLU A 190 7.99 -5.32 9.41
C GLU A 190 6.60 -5.87 9.76
N GLN A 191 5.68 -5.98 8.79
CA GLN A 191 4.38 -6.63 9.02
C GLN A 191 4.53 -8.13 9.35
N LEU A 192 5.46 -8.83 8.70
CA LEU A 192 5.78 -10.21 9.05
C LEU A 192 6.28 -10.31 10.50
N HIS A 193 7.13 -9.38 10.93
CA HIS A 193 7.61 -9.35 12.31
C HIS A 193 6.47 -9.13 13.32
N VAL A 194 5.49 -8.28 13.01
CA VAL A 194 4.28 -8.10 13.85
C VAL A 194 3.52 -9.42 14.00
N LEU A 195 3.33 -10.18 12.92
CA LEU A 195 2.69 -11.51 12.99
C LEU A 195 3.49 -12.51 13.84
N GLU A 196 4.82 -12.52 13.69
CA GLU A 196 5.70 -13.42 14.46
C GLU A 196 5.68 -13.11 15.96
N MET A 197 5.64 -11.82 16.32
CA MET A 197 5.62 -11.38 17.72
C MET A 197 4.23 -11.54 18.35
N GLY A 198 3.16 -11.32 17.58
CA GLY A 198 1.78 -11.49 18.04
C GLY A 198 1.38 -12.94 18.33
N ASN A 199 1.99 -13.90 17.63
CA ASN A 199 1.78 -15.34 17.86
C ASN A 199 2.57 -15.91 19.06
N GLY A 200 3.29 -15.07 19.81
CA GLY A 200 4.13 -15.46 20.94
C GLY A 200 3.53 -15.24 22.35
N SER A 201 2.25 -14.88 22.46
CA SER A 201 1.60 -14.54 23.75
C SER A 201 0.67 -15.63 24.28
#